data_AF-A0A7Y3D4Q6-F1
#
_entry.id   AF-A0A7Y3D4Q6-F1
#
_cell.length_a   1.000
_cell.length_b   1.000
_cell.length_c   1.000
_cell.angle_alpha   90.00
_cell.angle_beta   90.00
_cell.angle_gamma   90.00
#
_symmetry.space_group_name_H-M   'P 1'
#
loop_
_entity.id
_entity.type
_entity.pdbx_description
1 polymer ?
#
loop_
_entity_poly.entity_id
_entity_poly.type
_entity_poly.pdbx_seq_one_letter_code
_entity_poly.pdbx_strand_id
1 'polypeptide(L)' 'MDRAIIQDWTDSTVALKSGENRDVRYSVYRVGRTYFLEMRDRGDDAHIHTLELPDGMKLDRPSYEVLLRYVLLDVIAA' A
#
# COMPACT_ATOMS: atom_id res chain seq x y z
N MET A 1 5.63 2.17 21.25
CA MET A 1 4.42 2.32 20.43
C MET A 1 4.09 0.96 19.88
N ASP A 2 2.92 0.42 20.22
CA ASP A 2 2.50 -0.92 19.78
C ASP A 2 2.02 -0.85 18.32
N ARG A 3 2.72 -1.57 17.43
CA ARG A 3 2.35 -1.71 16.01
C ARG A 3 1.58 -3.02 15.86
N ALA A 4 0.29 -2.93 15.55
CA ALA A 4 -0.52 -4.11 15.24
C ALA A 4 -0.48 -4.35 13.72
N ILE A 5 0.06 -5.49 13.29
CA ILE A 5 0.02 -5.89 11.88
C ILE A 5 -1.37 -6.43 11.57
N ILE A 6 -2.03 -5.85 10.57
CA ILE A 6 -3.34 -6.25 10.09
C ILE A 6 -3.19 -7.14 8.86
N GLN A 7 -2.28 -6.75 7.98
CA GLN A 7 -1.87 -7.51 6.82
C GLN A 7 -0.35 -7.47 6.72
N ASP A 8 0.26 -8.64 6.77
CA ASP A 8 1.68 -8.79 6.52
C ASP A 8 2.00 -8.54 5.03
N TRP A 9 3.29 -8.45 4.71
CA TRP A 9 3.75 -8.10 3.39
C TRP A 9 3.10 -8.99 2.33
N THR A 10 2.37 -8.34 1.43
CA THR A 10 1.67 -8.99 0.33
C THR A 10 2.24 -8.43 -0.97
N ASP A 11 2.74 -9.34 -1.81
CA ASP A 11 3.19 -9.01 -3.15
C ASP A 11 1.99 -8.69 -4.06
N SER A 12 2.13 -7.66 -4.88
CA SER A 12 1.14 -7.28 -5.89
C SER A 12 1.84 -6.66 -7.09
N THR A 13 1.29 -6.89 -8.28
CA THR A 13 1.77 -6.29 -9.51
C THR A 13 0.75 -5.27 -9.97
N VAL A 14 1.18 -4.01 -10.12
CA VAL A 14 0.33 -2.90 -10.52
C VAL A 14 0.70 -2.44 -11.92
N ALA A 15 -0.24 -2.53 -12.85
CA ALA A 15 -0.10 -1.97 -14.19
C ALA A 15 -0.21 -0.44 -14.12
N LEU A 16 0.81 0.27 -14.58
CA LEU A 16 0.89 1.73 -14.65
C LEU A 16 0.24 2.27 -15.94
N LYS A 17 -0.07 3.57 -15.98
CA LYS A 17 -0.69 4.23 -17.15
C LYS A 17 0.15 4.07 -18.44
N SER A 18 1.47 3.93 -18.32
CA SER A 18 2.41 3.77 -19.44
C SER A 18 2.44 2.37 -20.07
N GLY A 19 1.65 1.42 -19.54
CA GLY A 19 1.69 0.01 -19.96
C GLY A 19 2.82 -0.80 -19.30
N GLU A 20 3.60 -0.17 -18.41
CA GLU A 20 4.60 -0.83 -17.58
C GLU A 20 3.95 -1.45 -16.34
N ASN A 21 4.42 -2.62 -15.93
CA ASN A 21 4.03 -3.23 -14.67
C ASN A 21 5.05 -2.90 -13.60
N ARG A 22 4.58 -2.51 -12.43
CA ARG A 22 5.42 -2.32 -11.24
C ARG A 22 5.10 -3.40 -10.22
N ASP A 23 6.12 -4.18 -9.90
CA ASP A 23 6.06 -5.14 -8.81
C ASP A 23 6.31 -4.43 -7.48
N VAL A 24 5.32 -4.51 -6.61
CA VAL A 24 5.34 -3.87 -5.29
C VAL A 24 4.95 -4.87 -4.23
N ARG A 25 5.33 -4.57 -3.00
CA ARG A 25 4.81 -5.24 -1.81
C ARG A 25 4.19 -4.21 -0.90
N TYR A 26 3.07 -4.56 -0.28
CA TYR A 26 2.41 -3.67 0.65
C TYR A 26 2.11 -4.37 1.98
N SER A 27 2.13 -3.62 3.07
CA SER A 27 1.67 -4.08 4.37
C SER A 27 0.67 -3.09 4.95
N VAL A 28 -0.25 -3.60 5.76
CA VAL A 28 -1.21 -2.77 6.49
C VAL A 28 -1.01 -3.00 7.97
N TYR A 29 -0.76 -1.91 8.68
CA TYR A 29 -0.56 -1.95 10.11
C TYR A 29 -1.23 -0.76 10.78
N ARG A 30 -1.45 -0.88 12.07
CA ARG A 30 -2.04 0.16 12.90
C ARG A 30 -1.06 0.60 13.95
N VAL A 31 -0.96 1.91 14.14
CA VAL A 31 -0.22 2.52 15.25
C VAL A 31 -1.19 3.40 16.02
N GLY A 32 -1.48 3.03 17.28
CA GLY A 32 -2.47 3.74 18.09
C GLY A 32 -3.88 3.57 17.53
N ARG A 33 -4.46 4.60 16.90
CA ARG A 33 -5.78 4.56 16.23
C ARG A 33 -5.67 4.64 14.71
N THR A 34 -4.54 5.13 14.21
CA THR A 34 -4.31 5.36 12.79
C THR A 34 -3.88 4.07 12.09
N TYR A 35 -4.43 3.85 10.91
CA TYR A 35 -4.09 2.74 10.02
C TYR A 35 -3.15 3.27 8.95
N PHE A 36 -2.17 2.46 8.58
CA PHE A 36 -1.15 2.80 7.59
C PHE A 36 -1.10 1.69 6.55
N LEU A 37 -1.11 2.09 5.28
CA LEU A 37 -0.77 1.23 4.15
C LEU A 37 0.62 1.64 3.67
N GLU A 38 1.60 0.78 3.91
CA GLU A 38 2.98 1.01 3.50
C GLU A 38 3.27 0.20 2.24
N MET A 39 3.89 0.86 1.26
CA MET A 39 4.23 0.32 -0.05
C MET A 39 5.74 0.35 -0.22
N ARG A 40 6.29 -0.76 -0.70
CA ARG A 40 7.70 -0.89 -1.04
C ARG A 40 7.87 -1.53 -2.39
N ASP A 41 8.99 -1.23 -3.02
CA ASP A 41 9.40 -1.86 -4.26
C ASP A 41 9.78 -3.32 -3.98
N ARG A 42 9.33 -4.25 -4.84
CA ARG A 42 9.63 -5.66 -4.63
C ARG A 42 11.08 -6.00 -4.94
N GLY A 43 11.73 -5.27 -5.85
CA GLY A 43 13.08 -5.57 -6.31
C GLY A 43 14.15 -5.20 -5.28
N ASP A 44 14.09 -3.97 -4.76
CA ASP A 44 15.13 -3.40 -3.88
C ASP A 44 14.65 -3.21 -2.42
N ASP A 45 13.41 -3.60 -2.10
CA ASP A 45 12.72 -3.27 -0.82
C ASP A 45 12.65 -1.75 -0.54
N ALA A 46 12.92 -0.92 -1.55
CA ALA A 46 12.93 0.53 -1.41
C ALA A 46 11.55 1.04 -0.99
N HIS A 47 11.54 1.95 -0.01
CA HIS A 47 10.30 2.60 0.41
C HIS A 47 9.71 3.42 -0.75
N ILE A 48 8.48 3.11 -1.15
CA ILE A 48 7.76 3.86 -2.19
C ILE A 48 6.92 4.94 -1.54
N HIS A 49 6.00 4.54 -0.65
CA HIS A 49 5.06 5.47 -0.03
C HIS A 49 4.39 4.85 1.20
N THR A 50 3.98 5.68 2.16
CA THR A 50 3.09 5.29 3.26
C THR A 50 1.86 6.17 3.22
N LEU A 51 0.70 5.54 3.11
CA LEU A 51 -0.59 6.22 3.15
C LEU A 51 -1.22 6.08 4.54
N GLU A 52 -1.65 7.20 5.12
CA GLU A 52 -2.52 7.21 6.29
C GLU A 52 -3.96 6.92 5.87
N LEU A 53 -4.54 5.87 6.43
CA LEU A 53 -5.91 5.47 6.19
C LEU A 53 -6.82 6.14 7.25
N PRO A 54 -7.87 6.87 6.85
CA PRO A 54 -8.74 7.56 7.79
C PRO A 54 -9.53 6.59 8.68
N ASP A 55 -9.81 7.03 9.91
CA ASP A 55 -10.65 6.32 10.88
C ASP A 55 -12.04 6.07 10.27
N GLY A 56 -12.32 4.83 9.88
CA GLY A 56 -13.54 4.44 9.15
C GLY A 56 -13.26 3.51 7.97
N MET A 57 -12.04 3.53 7.41
CA MET A 57 -11.58 2.57 6.41
C MET A 57 -11.13 1.26 7.08
N LYS A 58 -12.06 0.52 7.68
CA LYS A 58 -11.88 -0.92 7.86
C LYS A 58 -12.14 -1.56 6.51
N LEU A 59 -11.10 -1.62 5.71
CA LEU A 59 -11.17 -2.13 4.36
C LEU A 59 -10.93 -3.64 4.37
N ASP A 60 -11.76 -4.36 3.62
CA ASP A 60 -11.47 -5.74 3.25
C ASP A 60 -10.21 -5.77 2.38
N ARG A 61 -9.49 -6.89 2.42
CA ARG A 61 -8.27 -7.12 1.62
C ARG A 61 -8.32 -6.62 0.16
N PRO A 62 -9.39 -6.88 -0.63
CA PRO A 62 -9.48 -6.36 -2.00
C PRO A 62 -9.47 -4.82 -2.10
N SER A 63 -9.98 -4.12 -1.08
CA SER A 63 -10.02 -2.66 -1.09
C SER A 63 -8.63 -2.04 -0.88
N TYR A 64 -7.70 -2.73 -0.19
CA TYR A 64 -6.31 -2.28 -0.11
C TYR A 64 -5.60 -2.35 -1.47
N GLU A 65 -5.88 -3.38 -2.28
CA GLU A 65 -5.32 -3.48 -3.63
C GLU A 65 -5.85 -2.39 -4.57
N VAL A 66 -7.13 -2.01 -4.44
CA VAL A 66 -7.71 -0.91 -5.21
C VAL A 66 -7.03 0.42 -4.84
N LEU A 67 -6.85 0.68 -3.55
CA LEU A 67 -6.15 1.88 -3.06
C LEU A 67 -4.69 1.91 -3.51
N LEU A 68 -3.97 0.79 -3.37
CA LEU A 68 -2.61 0.62 -3.84
C LEU A 68 -2.49 1.04 -5.31
N ARG A 69 -3.37 0.50 -6.17
CA ARG A 69 -3.39 0.83 -7.60
C ARG A 69 -3.66 2.31 -7.82
N TYR A 70 -4.65 2.88 -7.15
CA TYR A 70 -5.01 4.29 -7.30
C TYR A 70 -3.84 5.22 -6.92
N VAL A 71 -3.19 4.97 -5.79
CA VAL A 71 -2.06 5.79 -5.30
C VAL A 71 -0.86 5.67 -6.22
N LEU A 72 -0.50 4.46 -6.65
CA LEU A 72 0.63 4.26 -7.57
C LEU A 72 0.37 4.89 -8.94
N LEU A 73 -0.87 4.85 -9.43
CA LEU A 73 -1.26 5.41 -10.73
C LEU A 73 -1.41 6.94 -10.74
N ASP A 74 -1.85 7.52 -9.63
CA ASP A 74 -2.29 8.93 -9.58
C ASP A 74 -1.32 9.82 -8.81
N VAL A 75 -0.66 9.30 -7.77
CA VAL A 75 0.20 10.09 -6.87
C VAL A 75 1.70 9.91 -7.18
N ILE A 76 2.12 8.67 -7.48
CA ILE A 76 3.54 8.35 -7.68
C ILE A 76 3.98 8.49 -9.15
N ALA A 77 3.06 8.30 -10.11
CA ALA A 77 3.36 8.37 -11.53
C ALA A 77 3.30 9.80 -12.12
N ALA A 78 3.24 10.84 -11.28
CA ALA A 78 3.17 12.25 -11.66
C ALA A 78 4.54 12.93 -11.63
#